data_AF-A0A101FXI1-F1
#
_entry.id   AF-A0A101FXI1-F1
#
_cell.length_a   1.000
_cell.length_b   1.000
_cell.length_c   1.000
_cell.angle_alpha   90.00
_cell.angle_beta   90.00
_cell.angle_gamma   90.00
#
_symmetry.space_group_name_H-M   'P 1'
#
loop_
_entity.id
_entity.type
_entity.pdbx_description
1 polymer ?
#
loop_
_entity_poly.entity_id
_entity_poly.type
_entity_poly.pdbx_seq_one_letter_code
_entity_poly.pdbx_strand_id
1 'polypeptide(L)'
;MIKKQMHVLGAFVICLLVMTMFITTTGSYPLPQAYYYTPTPQADGRIMYTVKANDTCISIALLNGITEDDLRALNNLQGDDCLYL
;
A
#
# COMPACT_ATOMS: atom_id res chain seq x y z
N MET A 1 19.36 27.80 47.44
CA MET A 1 18.65 27.58 46.15
C MET A 1 19.40 26.62 45.21
N ILE A 2 20.73 26.71 45.08
CA ILE A 2 21.55 25.92 44.13
C ILE A 2 21.47 24.39 44.36
N LYS A 3 21.50 23.91 45.63
CA LYS A 3 21.39 22.47 45.93
C LYS A 3 20.05 21.86 45.52
N LYS A 4 18.92 22.59 45.65
CA LYS A 4 17.59 22.10 45.25
C LYS A 4 17.49 22.01 43.72
N GLN A 5 18.07 22.98 43.01
CA GLN A 5 18.17 22.96 41.55
C GLN A 5 19.05 21.80 41.04
N MET A 6 20.12 21.45 41.75
CA MET A 6 20.98 20.31 41.39
C MET A 6 20.25 18.96 41.47
N HIS A 7 19.40 18.77 42.49
CA HIS A 7 18.58 17.55 42.61
C HIS A 7 17.49 17.49 41.54
N VAL A 8 16.87 18.62 41.20
CA VAL A 8 15.86 18.71 40.12
C VAL A 8 16.51 18.42 38.77
N LEU A 9 17.71 18.96 38.51
CA LEU A 9 18.45 18.68 37.29
C LEU A 9 18.88 17.20 37.21
N GLY A 10 19.34 16.62 38.32
CA GLY A 10 19.67 15.20 38.39
C GLY A 10 18.46 14.29 38.14
N ALA A 11 17.32 14.59 38.76
CA ALA A 11 16.07 13.86 38.53
C ALA A 11 15.59 13.98 37.07
N PHE A 12 15.74 15.17 36.47
CA PHE A 12 15.40 15.40 35.06
C PHE A 12 16.29 14.57 34.12
N VAL A 13 17.61 14.54 34.35
CA VAL A 13 18.54 13.74 33.55
C VAL A 13 18.26 12.24 33.68
N ILE A 14 17.98 11.76 34.90
CA ILE A 14 17.60 10.35 35.13
C ILE A 14 16.28 10.03 34.41
N CYS A 15 15.30 10.92 34.45
CA CYS A 15 14.03 10.74 33.75
C CYS A 15 14.24 10.70 32.23
N LEU A 16 15.12 11.54 31.69
CA LEU A 16 15.47 11.57 30.27
C LEU A 16 16.19 10.29 29.83
N LEU A 17 17.10 9.77 30.66
CA LEU A 17 17.78 8.49 30.42
C LEU A 17 16.79 7.31 30.45
N VAL A 18 15.87 7.28 31.41
CA VAL A 18 14.81 6.26 31.47
C VAL A 18 13.89 6.35 30.25
N MET A 19 13.54 7.56 29.81
CA MET A 19 12.70 7.78 28.63
C MET A 19 13.36 7.24 27.35
N THR A 20 14.69 7.31 27.22
CA THR A 20 15.41 6.73 26.06
C THR A 20 15.40 5.20 26.03
N MET A 21 15.24 4.50 27.16
CA MET A 21 15.07 3.03 27.18
C MET A 21 13.71 2.57 26.65
N PHE A 22 12.70 3.45 26.61
CA PHE A 22 11.37 3.13 26.07
C PHE A 22 11.19 3.53 24.60
N ILE A 23 12.21 4.08 23.95
CA ILE A 23 12.18 4.31 22.50
C ILE A 23 12.48 2.96 21.83
N THR A 24 11.45 2.12 21.74
CA THR A 24 11.50 0.93 20.89
C THR A 24 11.74 1.42 19.47
N THR A 25 12.90 1.07 18.91
CA THR A 25 13.15 1.23 17.48
C THR A 25 12.07 0.43 16.75
N THR A 26 11.24 1.11 15.96
CA THR A 26 10.40 0.43 14.98
C THR A 26 11.37 -0.17 13.97
N GLY A 27 11.76 -1.43 14.19
CA GLY A 27 12.54 -2.18 13.23
C GLY A 27 11.86 -2.09 11.87
N SER A 28 12.63 -1.95 10.81
CA SER A 28 12.15 -2.04 9.44
C SER A 28 11.64 -3.46 9.22
N TYR A 29 10.39 -3.72 9.59
CA TYR A 29 9.69 -4.93 9.17
C TYR A 29 9.50 -4.81 7.65
N PRO A 30 9.86 -5.84 6.87
CA PRO A 30 9.43 -5.88 5.49
C PRO A 30 7.90 -5.83 5.52
N LEU A 31 7.32 -4.76 4.98
CA LEU A 31 5.90 -4.73 4.71
C LEU A 31 5.57 -5.96 3.87
N PRO A 32 4.46 -6.67 4.14
CA PRO A 32 3.98 -7.73 3.27
C PRO A 32 4.00 -7.21 1.83
N GLN A 33 4.91 -7.76 1.04
CA GLN A 33 4.99 -7.43 -0.38
C GLN A 33 3.74 -8.05 -0.99
N ALA A 34 2.84 -7.25 -1.56
CA ALA A 34 1.75 -7.80 -2.34
C ALA A 34 2.38 -8.59 -3.50
N TYR A 35 2.13 -9.90 -3.56
CA TYR A 35 2.50 -10.69 -4.73
C TYR A 35 1.66 -10.18 -5.90
N TYR A 36 2.27 -9.34 -6.74
CA TYR A 36 1.67 -8.91 -7.97
C TYR A 36 2.04 -9.92 -9.06
N TYR A 37 1.09 -10.79 -9.38
CA TYR A 37 1.24 -11.69 -10.52
C TYR A 37 1.09 -10.85 -11.79
N THR A 38 2.22 -10.47 -12.40
CA THR A 38 2.18 -9.87 -13.74
C THR A 38 1.67 -10.92 -14.71
N PRO A 39 0.55 -10.67 -15.42
CA PRO A 39 0.05 -11.61 -16.39
C PRO A 39 1.08 -11.84 -17.49
N THR A 40 1.39 -13.10 -17.79
CA THR A 40 2.25 -13.44 -18.93
C THR A 40 1.45 -13.29 -20.22
N PRO A 41 1.92 -12.52 -21.20
CA PRO A 41 1.29 -12.46 -22.51
C PRO A 41 1.20 -13.84 -23.17
N GLN A 42 0.11 -14.09 -23.89
CA GLN A 42 -0.03 -15.27 -24.73
C GLN A 42 0.88 -15.17 -25.97
N ALA A 43 0.93 -16.22 -26.78
CA ALA A 43 1.76 -16.28 -27.99
C ALA A 43 1.45 -15.15 -28.99
N ASP A 44 0.24 -14.59 -28.95
CA ASP A 44 -0.20 -13.46 -29.77
C ASP A 44 0.05 -12.09 -29.11
N GLY A 45 0.70 -12.06 -27.95
CA GLY A 45 1.02 -10.85 -27.20
C GLY A 45 -0.11 -10.31 -26.31
N ARG A 46 -1.27 -10.98 -26.26
CA ARG A 46 -2.39 -10.51 -25.43
C ARG A 46 -2.30 -11.02 -24.00
N ILE A 47 -2.72 -10.18 -23.06
CA ILE A 47 -2.97 -10.56 -21.67
C ILE A 47 -4.48 -10.80 -21.54
N MET A 48 -4.87 -11.98 -21.06
CA MET A 48 -6.28 -12.33 -20.86
C MET A 48 -6.63 -12.29 -19.38
N TYR A 49 -7.70 -11.56 -19.06
CA TYR A 49 -8.30 -11.51 -17.73
C TYR A 49 -9.68 -12.16 -17.78
N THR A 50 -9.91 -13.17 -16.94
CA THR A 50 -11.24 -13.77 -16.77
C THR A 50 -11.97 -13.03 -15.67
N VAL A 51 -13.06 -12.35 -16.05
CA VAL A 51 -13.97 -11.64 -15.12
C VAL A 51 -14.49 -12.58 -14.04
N LYS A 52 -14.51 -12.09 -12.80
CA LYS A 52 -15.02 -12.79 -11.62
C LYS A 52 -16.23 -12.07 -11.06
N ALA A 53 -16.99 -12.78 -10.22
CA ALA A 53 -18.12 -12.19 -9.52
C ALA A 53 -17.67 -10.95 -8.71
N ASN A 54 -18.43 -9.86 -8.85
CA ASN A 54 -18.19 -8.54 -8.24
C ASN A 54 -17.02 -7.75 -8.83
N ASP A 55 -16.45 -8.16 -9.96
CA ASP A 55 -15.55 -7.29 -10.70
C ASP A 55 -16.32 -6.11 -11.33
N THR A 56 -15.60 -5.02 -11.52
CA THR A 56 -16.03 -3.83 -12.25
C THR A 56 -14.94 -3.49 -13.26
N CYS A 57 -15.24 -2.74 -14.32
CA CYS A 57 -14.20 -2.29 -15.24
C CYS A 57 -13.10 -1.50 -14.50
N ILE A 58 -13.48 -0.69 -13.52
CA ILE A 58 -12.55 0.05 -12.66
C ILE A 58 -11.64 -0.91 -11.87
N SER A 59 -12.20 -1.91 -11.19
CA SER A 59 -11.38 -2.84 -10.38
C SER A 59 -10.41 -3.63 -11.24
N ILE A 60 -10.83 -4.06 -12.43
CA ILE A 60 -9.96 -4.76 -13.39
C ILE A 60 -8.88 -3.83 -13.93
N ALA A 61 -9.22 -2.60 -14.32
CA ALA A 61 -8.25 -1.63 -14.84
C ALA A 61 -7.17 -1.30 -13.80
N LEU A 62 -7.58 -1.01 -12.55
CA LEU A 62 -6.67 -0.77 -11.44
C LEU A 62 -5.79 -1.98 -11.13
N LEU A 63 -6.37 -3.19 -11.15
CA LEU A 63 -5.62 -4.42 -10.93
C LEU A 63 -4.56 -4.67 -12.01
N ASN A 64 -4.75 -4.15 -13.22
CA ASN A 64 -3.82 -4.31 -14.33
C ASN A 64 -2.97 -3.05 -14.62
N GLY A 65 -3.12 -1.99 -13.82
CA GLY A 65 -2.34 -0.76 -13.95
C GLY A 65 -2.62 0.04 -15.22
N ILE A 66 -3.84 -0.03 -15.76
CA ILE A 66 -4.30 0.74 -16.93
C ILE A 66 -5.49 1.63 -16.57
N THR A 67 -5.88 2.55 -17.45
CA THR A 67 -7.12 3.32 -17.25
C THR A 67 -8.35 2.49 -17.64
N GLU A 68 -9.54 2.85 -17.15
CA GLU A 68 -10.79 2.23 -17.60
C GLU A 68 -11.02 2.49 -19.10
N ASP A 69 -10.66 3.67 -19.60
CA ASP A 69 -10.77 3.99 -21.02
C ASP A 69 -9.86 3.10 -21.88
N ASP A 70 -8.63 2.82 -21.42
CA ASP A 70 -7.73 1.85 -22.10
C ASP A 70 -8.35 0.45 -22.10
N LEU A 71 -8.90 -0.01 -20.96
CA LEU A 71 -9.58 -1.30 -20.87
C LEU A 71 -10.72 -1.39 -21.88
N ARG A 72 -11.54 -0.35 -21.98
CA ARG A 72 -12.68 -0.29 -22.92
C ARG A 72 -12.21 -0.30 -24.36
N ALA A 73 -11.20 0.51 -24.70
CA ALA A 73 -10.64 0.59 -26.04
C ALA A 73 -10.04 -0.74 -26.51
N LEU A 74 -9.31 -1.44 -25.63
CA LEU A 74 -8.69 -2.74 -25.93
C LEU A 74 -9.70 -3.89 -26.12
N ASN A 75 -10.92 -3.74 -25.59
CA ASN A 75 -11.95 -4.78 -25.60
C ASN A 75 -13.22 -4.36 -26.37
N ASN A 76 -13.17 -3.24 -27.10
CA ASN A 76 -14.31 -2.70 -27.87
C ASN A 76 -15.59 -2.44 -27.04
N LEU A 77 -15.45 -2.15 -25.74
CA LEU A 77 -16.58 -1.88 -24.84
C LEU A 77 -17.10 -0.45 -25.03
N GLN A 78 -18.42 -0.28 -25.10
CA GLN A 78 -19.09 1.00 -25.34
C GLN A 78 -20.24 1.23 -24.36
N GLY A 79 -20.66 2.48 -24.19
CA GLY A 79 -21.82 2.85 -23.36
C GLY A 79 -21.79 2.17 -21.99
N ASP A 80 -22.84 1.40 -21.71
CA ASP A 80 -23.14 0.73 -20.44
C ASP A 80 -22.51 -0.67 -20.31
N ASP A 81 -21.67 -1.11 -21.24
CA ASP A 81 -21.05 -2.46 -21.19
C ASP A 81 -20.28 -2.69 -19.88
N CYS A 82 -19.70 -1.64 -19.29
CA CYS A 82 -18.98 -1.70 -18.03
C CYS A 82 -19.86 -1.76 -16.78
N LEU A 83 -21.20 -1.65 -16.92
CA LEU A 83 -22.15 -1.80 -15.81
C LEU A 83 -22.53 -3.27 -15.55
N TYR A 84 -22.27 -4.19 -16.49
CA TYR A 84 -22.77 -5.57 -16.46
C TYR A 84 -21.71 -6.62 -16.81
N LEU A 85 -20.60 -6.62 -16.06
CA LEU A 85 -19.54 -7.63 -16.20
C LEU A 85 -19.96 -9.03 -15.73
#